data_AF-A0A2R4JYA9-F1
#
_entry.id   AF-A0A2R4JYA9-F1
#
_cell.length_a   1.000
_cell.length_b   1.000
_cell.length_c   1.000
_cell.angle_alpha   90.00
_cell.angle_beta   90.00
_cell.angle_gamma   90.00
#
_symmetry.space_group_name_H-M   'P 1'
#
loop_
_entity.id
_entity.type
_entity.pdbx_description
1 polymer ?
#
loop_
_entity_poly.entity_id
_entity_poly.type
_entity_poly.pdbx_seq_one_letter_code
_entity_poly.pdbx_strand_id
1 'polypeptide(L)' 'MFNRIGERNPNRIFPRLQEMTRQLCQGQRHTGFHDYYGSIPIIVTGLKNLREHGPKGSVFLRFGRDHTQPPAGGDRQSPL' A
#
# COMPACT_ATOMS: atom_id res chain seq x y z
N MET A 1 12.10 1.91 13.21
CA MET A 1 12.78 0.61 13.43
C MET A 1 13.88 0.48 12.37
N PHE A 2 15.16 0.50 12.76
CA PHE A 2 16.27 0.21 11.87
C PHE A 2 16.67 -1.25 12.05
N ASN A 3 16.56 -2.04 10.99
CA ASN A 3 16.91 -3.46 11.02
C ASN A 3 18.44 -3.62 11.06
N ARG A 4 18.97 -4.41 12.00
CA ARG A 4 20.42 -4.61 12.22
C ARG A 4 21.10 -5.45 11.12
N ILE A 5 20.31 -6.07 10.24
CA ILE A 5 20.75 -7.00 9.17
C ILE A 5 21.14 -6.24 7.87
N GLY A 6 21.14 -4.90 7.90
CA GLY A 6 21.50 -4.05 6.76
C GLY A 6 20.28 -3.59 5.95
N GLU A 7 20.56 -2.75 4.95
CA GLU A 7 19.52 -2.14 4.10
C GLU A 7 18.74 -3.22 3.36
N ARG A 8 17.42 -3.20 3.52
CA ARG A 8 16.50 -4.03 2.75
C ARG A 8 16.12 -3.26 1.50
N ASN A 9 16.52 -3.76 0.33
CA ASN A 9 16.11 -3.17 -0.94
C ASN A 9 14.57 -3.23 -1.07
N PRO A 10 13.85 -2.09 -1.02
CA PRO A 10 12.39 -2.07 -1.00
C PRO A 10 11.79 -2.63 -2.30
N ASN A 11 12.48 -2.47 -3.43
CA ASN A 11 12.06 -3.00 -4.73
C ASN A 11 12.07 -4.54 -4.76
N ARG A 12 12.79 -5.19 -3.83
CA ARG A 12 12.78 -6.65 -3.67
C ARG A 12 11.84 -7.10 -2.54
N ILE A 13 11.81 -6.36 -1.43
CA ILE A 13 11.08 -6.77 -0.24
C ILE A 13 9.59 -6.52 -0.36
N PHE A 14 9.15 -5.41 -0.94
CA PHE A 14 7.72 -5.12 -1.06
C PHE A 14 6.98 -6.14 -1.94
N PRO A 15 7.46 -6.49 -3.16
CA PRO A 15 6.79 -7.51 -3.97
C PRO A 15 6.75 -8.87 -3.27
N ARG A 16 7.85 -9.26 -2.61
CA ARG A 16 7.92 -10.53 -1.88
C ARG A 16 6.93 -10.57 -0.72
N LEU A 17 6.88 -9.52 0.10
CA LEU A 17 5.93 -9.45 1.22
C LEU A 17 4.49 -9.44 0.71
N GLN A 18 4.20 -8.68 -0.35
CA GLN A 18 2.87 -8.62 -0.96
C GLN A 18 2.40 -9.99 -1.42
N GLU A 19 3.27 -10.79 -2.03
CA GLU A 19 2.93 -12.16 -2.44
C GLU A 19 2.72 -13.07 -1.22
N MET A 20 3.62 -13.01 -0.23
CA MET A 20 3.53 -13.83 0.98
C MET A 20 2.28 -13.55 1.81
N THR A 21 1.82 -12.31 1.86
CA THR A 21 0.63 -11.91 2.63
C THR A 21 -0.60 -11.70 1.74
N ARG A 22 -0.56 -12.15 0.47
CA ARG A 22 -1.62 -11.87 -0.52
C ARG A 22 -2.99 -12.28 0.00
N GLN A 23 -3.11 -13.48 0.55
CA GLN A 23 -4.37 -14.02 1.08
C GLN A 23 -4.93 -13.22 2.26
N LEU A 24 -4.06 -12.52 3.02
CA LEU A 24 -4.45 -11.73 4.19
C LEU A 24 -4.85 -10.29 3.83
N CYS A 25 -4.34 -9.76 2.71
CA CYS A 25 -4.41 -8.34 2.41
C CYS A 25 -5.25 -7.99 1.16
N GLN A 26 -5.43 -8.92 0.22
CA GLN A 26 -5.99 -8.62 -1.11
C GLN A 26 -7.48 -8.25 -1.09
N GLY A 27 -8.22 -8.64 -0.05
CA GLY A 27 -9.67 -8.51 0.00
C GLY A 27 -10.37 -9.40 -1.02
N GLN A 28 -11.65 -9.15 -1.25
CA GLN A 28 -12.48 -9.81 -2.26
C GLN A 28 -12.97 -8.77 -3.26
N ARG A 29 -12.81 -9.06 -4.56
CA ARG A 29 -13.28 -8.16 -5.62
C ARG A 29 -14.74 -8.47 -5.93
N HIS A 30 -15.58 -7.45 -5.80
CA HIS A 30 -16.98 -7.48 -6.24
C HIS A 30 -17.17 -6.55 -7.43
N THR A 31 -18.35 -6.63 -8.06
CA THR A 31 -18.73 -5.69 -9.12
C THR A 31 -18.84 -4.29 -8.53
N GLY A 32 -17.97 -3.38 -8.96
CA GLY A 32 -17.99 -1.97 -8.54
C GLY A 32 -17.27 -1.64 -7.23
N PHE A 33 -16.93 -2.63 -6.38
CA PHE A 33 -16.22 -2.37 -5.12
C PHE A 33 -15.28 -3.52 -4.73
N HIS A 34 -14.44 -3.28 -3.72
CA HIS A 34 -13.60 -4.33 -3.10
C HIS A 34 -13.97 -4.43 -1.62
N ASP A 35 -14.32 -5.63 -1.18
CA ASP A 35 -14.57 -5.93 0.22
C ASP A 35 -13.24 -6.30 0.90
N TYR A 36 -13.05 -5.76 2.11
CA TYR A 36 -11.87 -6.02 2.93
C TYR A 36 -12.26 -6.50 4.33
N TYR A 37 -13.50 -6.93 4.54
CA TYR A 37 -13.93 -7.51 5.79
C TYR A 37 -13.02 -8.69 6.17
N GLY A 38 -12.48 -8.67 7.39
CA GLY A 38 -11.52 -9.66 7.87
C GLY A 38 -10.11 -9.59 7.25
N SER A 39 -9.83 -8.64 6.35
CA SER A 39 -8.50 -8.45 5.77
C SER A 39 -7.61 -7.58 6.66
N ILE A 40 -6.31 -7.86 6.67
CA ILE A 40 -5.31 -7.08 7.41
C ILE A 40 -4.71 -6.04 6.45
N PRO A 41 -4.93 -4.72 6.65
CA PRO A 41 -4.34 -3.72 5.78
C PRO A 41 -2.84 -3.56 6.06
N ILE A 42 -2.00 -3.95 5.09
CA ILE A 42 -0.58 -3.62 5.09
C ILE A 42 -0.38 -2.46 4.12
N ILE A 43 0.10 -1.34 4.65
CA ILE A 43 0.41 -0.13 3.89
C ILE A 43 1.91 0.13 4.02
N VAL A 44 2.59 0.28 2.89
CA VAL A 44 4.02 0.57 2.83
C VAL A 44 4.28 1.84 2.05
N THR A 45 5.35 2.55 2.40
CA THR A 45 5.83 3.70 1.65
C THR A 45 7.36 3.79 1.77
N GLY A 46 7.99 4.47 0.82
CA GLY A 46 9.42 4.75 0.85
C GLY A 46 9.70 6.16 1.36
N LEU A 47 10.71 6.33 2.21
CA LEU A 47 11.11 7.65 2.71
C LEU A 47 11.49 8.62 1.59
N LYS A 48 12.08 8.12 0.49
CA LYS A 48 12.37 8.93 -0.70
C LYS A 48 11.10 9.51 -1.32
N ASN A 49 10.10 8.66 -1.57
CA ASN A 49 8.82 9.08 -2.15
C ASN A 49 8.09 10.07 -1.23
N LEU A 50 8.11 9.83 0.09
CA LEU A 50 7.55 10.76 1.07
C LEU A 50 8.25 12.12 1.05
N ARG A 51 9.58 12.15 0.93
CA ARG A 51 10.34 13.40 0.83
C ARG A 51 10.00 14.17 -0.44
N GLU A 52 9.82 13.47 -1.55
CA GLU A 52 9.59 14.07 -2.88
C GLU A 52 8.15 14.56 -3.08
N HIS A 53 7.16 13.83 -2.58
CA HIS A 53 5.74 14.12 -2.83
C HIS A 53 4.96 14.52 -1.58
N GLY A 54 5.61 14.50 -0.41
CA GLY A 54 4.98 14.78 0.88
C GLY A 54 4.00 13.69 1.33
N PRO A 55 3.47 13.81 2.57
CA PRO A 55 2.55 12.83 3.13
C PRO A 55 1.18 12.83 2.45
N LYS A 56 0.84 13.85 1.64
CA LYS A 56 -0.43 13.92 0.89
C LYS A 56 -0.34 13.35 -0.52
N GLY A 57 0.87 13.06 -1.01
CA GLY A 57 1.08 12.50 -2.34
C GLY A 57 0.61 11.04 -2.45
N SER A 58 0.42 10.57 -3.69
CA SER A 58 0.12 9.15 -3.97
C SER A 58 1.36 8.26 -3.80
N VAL A 59 1.81 8.10 -2.56
CA VAL A 59 3.08 7.44 -2.22
C VAL A 59 2.92 6.19 -1.34
N PHE A 60 1.69 5.82 -1.01
CA PHE A 60 1.39 4.66 -0.17
C PHE A 60 0.96 3.49 -1.04
N LEU A 61 1.70 2.38 -0.99
CA LEU A 61 1.26 1.12 -1.60
C LEU A 61 0.50 0.32 -0.55
N ARG A 62 -0.77 0.05 -0.82
CA ARG A 62 -1.55 -0.93 -0.07
C ARG A 62 -1.40 -2.29 -0.73
N PHE A 63 -0.99 -3.29 0.03
CA PHE A 63 -0.93 -4.66 -0.51
C PHE A 63 -2.32 -5.14 -0.94
N GLY A 64 -2.39 -5.80 -2.09
CA GLY A 64 -3.65 -6.12 -2.76
C GLY A 64 -4.09 -5.09 -3.80
N ARG A 65 -3.35 -3.98 -3.96
CA ARG A 65 -3.51 -3.03 -5.06
C ARG A 65 -2.27 -3.05 -5.94
N ASP A 66 -2.46 -2.66 -7.19
CA ASP A 66 -1.43 -2.56 -8.22
C ASP A 66 -0.88 -1.13 -8.40
N HIS A 67 -1.43 -0.15 -7.66
CA HIS A 67 -1.05 1.26 -7.72
C HIS A 67 -0.87 1.87 -6.32
N THR A 68 -0.11 2.96 -6.25
CA THR A 68 0.01 3.77 -5.04
C THR A 68 -1.18 4.70 -4.86
N GLN A 69 -1.47 5.02 -3.61
CA GLN A 69 -2.62 5.80 -3.18
C GLN A 69 -2.17 6.96 -2.27
N PRO A 70 -2.95 8.04 -2.17
CA PRO A 70 -2.80 9.03 -1.09
C PRO A 70 -3.11 8.39 0.27
N PRO A 71 -2.76 9.04 1.41
CA PRO A 71 -3.17 8.55 2.71
C PRO A 71 -4.70 8.46 2.80
N ALA A 72 -5.23 7.48 3.53
CA ALA A 72 -6.67 7.29 3.70
C ALA A 72 -7.32 8.58 4.20
N GLY A 73 -8.21 9.17 3.38
CA GLY A 73 -8.75 10.52 3.54
C GLY A 73 -8.56 11.43 2.31
N GLY A 74 -7.73 11.02 1.35
CA GLY A 74 -7.61 11.66 0.04
C GLY A 74 -8.61 11.10 -0.97
N ASP A 75 -9.90 11.08 -0.63
CA ASP A 75 -10.92 10.84 -1.63
C ASP A 75 -10.81 11.96 -2.67
N ARG A 76 -10.49 11.59 -3.91
CA ARG A 76 -10.99 12.36 -5.04
C ARG A 76 -12.50 12.40 -4.85
N GLN A 77 -13.06 13.60 -4.76
CA GLN A 77 -14.45 13.84 -5.12
C GLN A 77 -14.73 13.07 -6.41
N SER A 78 -15.55 12.02 -6.31
CA SER A 78 -16.28 11.54 -7.48
C SER A 78 -17.16 12.69 -7.93
N PRO A 79 -17.03 13.19 -9.17
CA PRO A 79 -18.05 14.11 -9.68
C PRO A 79 -19.36 13.32 -9.77
N LEU A 80 -20.41 13.93 -9.21
CA LEU A 80 -21.81 13.57 -9.42
C LEU A 80 -22.14 13.61 -10.92
#